data_AF-A0A972KTP4-F1
#
_entry.id   AF-A0A972KTP4-F1
#
_cell.length_a   1.000
_cell.length_b   1.000
_cell.length_c   1.000
_cell.angle_alpha   90.00
_cell.angle_beta   90.00
_cell.angle_gamma   90.00
#
_symmetry.space_group_name_H-M   'P 1'
#
loop_
_entity.id
_entity.type
_entity.pdbx_description
1 polymer ?
#
loop_
_entity_poly.entity_id
_entity_poly.type
_entity_poly.pdbx_seq_one_letter_code
_entity_poly.pdbx_strand_id
1 'polypeptide(L)'
;MQSVIQQQNGRFVLLDVMRAVAVFMMIQGHSVDALFNMSLLPADSVVIQMWNHFRGITAPIFLFGSGFAYVIATTRKSVNGRMPFTLLLKRLRWLLLLFMLGAAMHAPAPSLSALAHASEHQWDIFFRVDILRSMAVALLLLLMMFLFTRTLTQILVTASLLALFFSVGAPFVHEASWVQDLPRWLRGYFSLADNSFFPIFPFSGYLFAGAAASAVYLKWQKEWSYNKLSVTYGTV
;
A
#
# COMPACT_ATOMS: atom_id res chain seq x y z
N MET A 1 1.36 30.52 -25.60
CA MET A 1 0.19 29.83 -25.04
C MET A 1 0.61 28.64 -24.16
N GLN A 2 1.55 28.84 -23.22
CA GLN A 2 2.10 27.76 -22.36
C GLN A 2 2.14 28.14 -20.86
N SER A 3 1.53 29.25 -20.45
CA SER A 3 1.78 29.84 -19.13
C SER A 3 0.59 29.89 -18.16
N VAL A 4 -0.55 29.24 -18.45
CA VAL A 4 -1.73 29.31 -17.55
C VAL A 4 -2.16 27.92 -17.08
N ILE A 5 -1.25 27.25 -16.39
CA ILE A 5 -1.63 26.35 -15.29
C ILE A 5 -0.70 26.71 -14.15
N GLN A 6 -1.01 27.78 -13.42
CA GLN A 6 -0.56 27.84 -12.04
C GLN A 6 -1.22 26.66 -11.31
N GLN A 7 -0.50 25.54 -11.26
CA GLN A 7 -0.84 24.41 -10.42
C GLN A 7 -0.92 24.97 -9.01
N GLN A 8 -2.12 24.99 -8.43
CA GLN A 8 -2.23 25.22 -7.01
C GLN A 8 -1.40 24.14 -6.30
N ASN A 9 -0.25 24.56 -5.79
CA ASN A 9 0.64 23.80 -4.91
C ASN A 9 -0.01 23.57 -3.53
N GLY A 10 -1.30 23.21 -3.53
CA GLY A 10 -2.04 22.90 -2.33
C GLY A 10 -1.60 21.53 -1.80
N ARG A 11 -1.20 21.51 -0.53
CA ARG A 11 -1.02 20.28 0.25
C ARG A 11 -2.39 19.61 0.40
N PHE A 12 -2.47 18.30 0.18
CA PHE A 12 -3.74 17.57 0.37
C PHE A 12 -3.96 17.31 1.85
N VAL A 13 -4.58 18.27 2.55
CA VAL A 13 -4.86 18.17 3.99
C VAL A 13 -5.59 16.87 4.33
N LEU A 14 -6.57 16.47 3.51
CA LEU A 14 -7.29 15.19 3.69
C LEU A 14 -6.33 13.99 3.68
N LEU A 15 -5.37 13.96 2.76
CA LEU A 15 -4.41 12.87 2.66
C LEU A 15 -3.46 12.83 3.85
N ASP A 16 -3.04 14.00 4.33
CA ASP A 16 -2.21 14.12 5.53
C ASP A 16 -2.98 13.64 6.77
N VAL A 17 -4.25 14.03 6.91
CA VAL A 17 -5.13 13.59 8.00
C VAL A 17 -5.38 12.08 7.93
N MET A 18 -5.71 11.53 6.76
CA MET A 18 -5.90 10.07 6.61
C MET A 18 -4.66 9.29 7.05
N ARG A 19 -3.45 9.77 6.69
CA ARG A 19 -2.20 9.15 7.13
C ARG A 19 -1.96 9.29 8.62
N ALA A 20 -2.22 10.47 9.18
CA ALA A 20 -2.09 10.70 10.62
C ALA A 20 -3.03 9.77 11.42
N VAL A 21 -4.29 9.65 10.99
CA VAL A 21 -5.26 8.74 11.58
C VAL A 21 -4.81 7.28 11.47
N ALA A 22 -4.34 6.86 10.30
CA ALA A 22 -3.85 5.49 10.11
C ALA A 22 -2.62 5.16 10.98
N VAL A 23 -1.66 6.10 11.10
CA VAL A 23 -0.49 5.93 11.98
C VAL A 23 -0.91 5.90 13.44
N PHE A 24 -1.81 6.79 13.86
CA PHE A 24 -2.35 6.79 15.21
C PHE A 24 -3.02 5.45 15.55
N MET A 25 -3.89 4.96 14.67
CA MET A 25 -4.56 3.67 14.84
C MET A 25 -3.59 2.49 14.85
N MET A 26 -2.51 2.55 14.06
CA MET A 26 -1.46 1.52 14.06
C MET A 26 -0.71 1.47 15.40
N ILE A 27 -0.27 2.63 15.91
CA ILE A 27 0.44 2.74 17.20
C ILE A 27 -0.48 2.30 18.34
N GLN A 28 -1.74 2.74 18.32
CA GLN A 28 -2.73 2.38 19.32
C GLN A 28 -3.00 0.87 19.28
N GLY A 29 -3.21 0.29 18.11
CA GLY A 29 -3.44 -1.16 17.95
C GLY A 29 -2.30 -2.00 18.52
N HIS A 30 -1.05 -1.68 18.18
CA HIS A 30 0.12 -2.41 18.71
C HIS A 30 0.36 -2.17 20.21
N SER A 31 0.13 -0.96 20.70
CA SER A 31 0.28 -0.65 22.13
C SER A 31 -0.70 -1.43 22.99
N VAL A 32 -1.97 -1.47 22.58
CA VAL A 32 -3.00 -2.18 23.35
C VAL A 32 -2.76 -3.70 23.30
N ASP A 33 -2.39 -4.25 22.14
CA ASP A 33 -2.06 -5.67 21.98
C ASP A 33 -0.83 -6.11 22.79
N ALA A 34 0.13 -5.21 23.01
CA ALA A 34 1.31 -5.47 23.82
C ALA A 34 1.06 -5.34 25.33
N LEU A 35 0.14 -4.47 25.75
CA LEU A 35 -0.14 -4.20 27.16
C LEU A 35 -1.21 -5.12 27.75
N PHE A 36 -2.16 -5.57 26.94
CA PHE A 36 -3.27 -6.41 27.39
C PHE A 36 -3.17 -7.80 26.79
N ASN A 37 -3.37 -8.82 27.63
CA ASN A 37 -3.58 -10.17 27.14
C ASN A 37 -5.02 -10.29 26.59
N MET A 38 -5.16 -10.10 25.28
CA MET A 38 -6.45 -10.12 24.59
C MET A 38 -7.21 -11.44 24.76
N SER A 39 -6.52 -12.56 25.04
CA SER A 39 -7.17 -13.86 25.23
C SER A 39 -7.94 -13.96 26.55
N LEU A 40 -7.70 -13.05 27.50
CA LEU A 40 -8.38 -13.01 28.79
C LEU A 40 -9.60 -12.09 28.78
N LEU A 41 -9.81 -11.34 27.70
CA LEU A 41 -10.91 -10.38 27.57
C LEU A 41 -12.13 -11.07 26.94
N PRO A 42 -13.37 -10.78 27.41
CA PRO A 42 -14.57 -11.37 26.84
C PRO A 42 -14.73 -11.00 25.36
N ALA A 43 -14.75 -11.99 24.48
CA ALA A 43 -14.83 -11.80 23.03
C ALA A 43 -16.18 -11.21 22.57
N ASP A 44 -17.22 -11.39 23.38
CA ASP A 44 -18.56 -10.82 23.21
C ASP A 44 -18.64 -9.34 23.63
N SER A 45 -17.62 -8.80 24.29
CA SER A 45 -17.57 -7.39 24.66
C SER A 45 -17.62 -6.49 23.41
N VAL A 46 -18.61 -5.61 23.37
CA VAL A 46 -18.78 -4.61 22.29
C VAL A 46 -17.51 -3.77 22.09
N VAL A 47 -16.82 -3.43 23.19
CA VAL A 47 -15.60 -2.62 23.14
C VAL A 47 -14.47 -3.36 22.43
N ILE A 48 -14.30 -4.66 22.71
CA ILE A 48 -13.26 -5.49 22.09
C ILE A 48 -13.56 -5.73 20.61
N GLN A 49 -14.83 -5.96 20.27
CA GLN A 49 -15.26 -6.11 18.87
C GLN A 49 -15.03 -4.82 18.07
N MET A 50 -15.43 -3.67 18.62
CA MET A 50 -15.18 -2.36 17.99
C MET A 50 -13.68 -2.14 17.81
N TRP A 51 -12.87 -2.39 18.83
CA TRP A 51 -11.42 -2.24 18.76
C TRP A 51 -10.80 -3.14 17.68
N ASN A 52 -11.16 -4.42 17.65
CA ASN A 52 -10.70 -5.36 16.62
C ASN A 52 -11.10 -4.91 15.21
N HIS A 53 -12.32 -4.37 15.05
CA HIS A 53 -12.77 -3.83 13.77
C HIS A 53 -11.90 -2.64 13.32
N PHE A 54 -11.71 -1.63 14.17
CA PHE A 54 -10.87 -0.46 13.86
C PHE A 54 -9.41 -0.85 13.59
N ARG A 55 -8.85 -1.78 14.37
CA ARG A 55 -7.52 -2.34 14.15
C ARG A 55 -7.43 -3.02 12.78
N GLY A 56 -8.43 -3.81 12.40
CA GLY A 56 -8.48 -4.51 11.10
C GLY A 56 -8.52 -3.58 9.89
N ILE A 57 -9.26 -2.46 9.96
CA ILE A 57 -9.37 -1.50 8.84
C ILE A 57 -8.18 -0.53 8.72
N THR A 58 -7.29 -0.51 9.71
CA THR A 58 -6.14 0.41 9.74
C THR A 58 -5.20 0.20 8.55
N ALA A 59 -4.80 -1.04 8.28
CA ALA A 59 -3.93 -1.37 7.14
C ALA A 59 -4.60 -1.07 5.78
N PRO A 60 -5.87 -1.46 5.53
CA PRO A 60 -6.61 -1.04 4.33
C PRO A 60 -6.61 0.48 4.08
N ILE A 61 -6.90 1.29 5.09
CA ILE A 61 -6.91 2.77 4.97
C ILE A 61 -5.52 3.29 4.62
N PHE A 62 -4.49 2.78 5.31
CA PHE A 62 -3.10 3.19 5.07
C PHE A 62 -2.62 2.85 3.65
N LEU A 63 -2.93 1.65 3.17
CA LEU A 63 -2.57 1.19 1.82
C LEU A 63 -3.33 1.97 0.75
N PHE A 64 -4.64 2.18 0.93
CA PHE A 64 -5.45 3.01 0.05
C PHE A 64 -4.88 4.44 -0.04
N GLY A 65 -4.63 5.09 1.10
CA GLY A 65 -4.04 6.42 1.12
C GLY A 65 -2.66 6.47 0.47
N SER A 66 -1.85 5.41 0.63
CA SER A 66 -0.54 5.29 0.00
C SER A 66 -0.62 5.20 -1.52
N GLY A 67 -1.50 4.35 -2.05
CA GLY A 67 -1.75 4.25 -3.50
C GLY A 67 -2.29 5.56 -4.08
N PHE A 68 -3.23 6.20 -3.38
CA PHE A 68 -3.81 7.48 -3.78
C PHE A 68 -2.74 8.57 -3.89
N ALA A 69 -1.93 8.73 -2.83
CA ALA A 69 -0.83 9.69 -2.81
C ALA A 69 0.21 9.42 -3.89
N TYR A 70 0.52 8.14 -4.11
CA TYR A 70 1.53 7.73 -5.05
C TYR A 70 1.16 8.16 -6.47
N VAL A 71 -0.09 7.94 -6.89
CA VAL A 71 -0.58 8.34 -8.22
C VAL A 71 -0.52 9.85 -8.40
N ILE A 72 -0.98 10.64 -7.43
CA ILE A 72 -0.87 12.11 -7.47
C ILE A 72 0.58 12.55 -7.63
N ALA A 73 1.47 12.05 -6.77
CA ALA A 73 2.86 12.45 -6.75
C ALA A 73 3.61 12.05 -8.03
N THR A 74 3.27 10.90 -8.62
CA THR A 74 3.86 10.42 -9.87
C THR A 74 3.35 11.22 -11.06
N THR A 75 2.03 11.37 -11.20
CA THR A 75 1.43 12.07 -12.33
C THR A 75 1.90 13.53 -12.40
N ARG A 76 1.99 14.22 -11.26
CA ARG A 76 2.50 15.62 -11.20
C ARG A 76 3.94 15.78 -11.69
N LYS A 77 4.77 14.77 -11.50
CA LYS A 77 6.20 14.78 -11.88
C LYS A 77 6.46 14.08 -13.22
N SER A 78 5.43 13.51 -13.83
CA SER A 78 5.56 12.79 -15.09
C SER A 78 5.59 13.78 -16.26
N VAL A 79 6.48 13.55 -17.21
CA VAL A 79 6.60 14.34 -18.44
C VAL A 79 6.04 13.50 -19.57
N ASN A 80 5.06 14.03 -20.32
CA ASN A 80 4.36 13.28 -21.39
C ASN A 80 3.80 11.93 -20.91
N GLY A 81 3.30 11.87 -19.67
CA GLY A 81 2.75 10.66 -19.07
C GLY A 81 3.79 9.61 -18.68
N ARG A 82 5.10 9.90 -18.80
CA ARG A 82 6.18 9.00 -18.40
C ARG A 82 6.85 9.48 -17.13
N MET A 83 7.14 8.52 -16.25
CA MET A 83 7.97 8.77 -15.08
C MET A 83 9.43 9.01 -15.51
N PRO A 84 10.08 10.11 -15.07
CA PRO A 84 11.51 10.31 -15.31
C PRO A 84 12.34 9.21 -14.63
N PHE A 85 13.45 8.81 -15.26
CA PHE A 85 14.35 7.79 -14.71
C PHE A 85 14.90 8.14 -13.31
N THR A 86 15.16 9.42 -13.06
CA THR A 86 15.59 9.92 -11.74
C THR A 86 14.53 9.69 -10.65
N LEU A 87 13.24 9.83 -11.00
CA LEU A 87 12.13 9.55 -10.09
C LEU A 87 11.97 8.04 -9.86
N LEU A 88 12.12 7.22 -10.90
CA LEU A 88 12.13 5.76 -10.81
C LEU A 88 13.19 5.27 -9.81
N LEU A 89 14.45 5.71 -9.98
CA LEU A 89 15.54 5.34 -9.07
C LEU A 89 15.27 5.80 -7.63
N LYS A 90 14.76 7.03 -7.44
CA LYS A 90 14.42 7.53 -6.11
C LYS A 90 13.37 6.64 -5.43
N ARG A 91 12.37 6.17 -6.18
CA ARG A 91 11.32 5.29 -5.67
C ARG A 91 11.88 3.90 -5.36
N LEU A 92 12.64 3.29 -6.27
CA LEU A 92 13.28 1.99 -6.03
C LEU A 92 14.16 1.99 -4.77
N ARG A 93 14.97 3.03 -4.56
CA ARG A 93 15.78 3.18 -3.35
C ARG A 93 14.94 3.24 -2.08
N TRP A 94 13.82 3.98 -2.11
CA TRP A 94 12.88 4.05 -1.00
C TRP A 94 12.18 2.71 -0.74
N LEU A 95 11.75 2.01 -1.79
CA LEU A 95 11.13 0.69 -1.67
C LEU A 95 12.10 -0.34 -1.10
N LEU A 96 13.35 -0.32 -1.56
CA LEU A 96 14.40 -1.17 -1.01
C LEU A 96 14.62 -0.87 0.48
N LEU A 97 14.71 0.41 0.86
CA LEU A 97 14.85 0.81 2.26
C LEU A 97 13.68 0.31 3.12
N LEU A 98 12.43 0.45 2.65
CA LEU A 98 11.24 -0.04 3.35
C LEU A 98 11.28 -1.57 3.52
N PHE A 99 11.64 -2.29 2.46
CA PHE A 99 11.75 -3.74 2.49
C PHE A 99 12.84 -4.20 3.47
N MET A 100 14.01 -3.56 3.44
CA MET A 100 15.13 -3.88 4.32
C MET A 100 14.83 -3.52 5.78
N LEU A 101 14.07 -2.46 6.05
CA LEU A 101 13.60 -2.14 7.40
C LEU A 101 12.67 -3.21 7.95
N GLY A 102 11.67 -3.64 7.18
CA GLY A 102 10.81 -4.76 7.59
C GLY A 102 11.60 -6.05 7.82
N ALA A 103 12.62 -6.28 6.99
CA ALA A 103 13.53 -7.41 7.18
C ALA A 103 14.41 -7.32 8.42
N ALA A 104 14.91 -6.14 8.74
CA ALA A 104 15.70 -5.92 9.94
C ALA A 104 14.88 -6.12 11.22
N MET A 105 13.59 -5.78 11.21
CA MET A 105 12.69 -5.98 12.37
C MET A 105 12.50 -7.45 12.75
N HIS A 106 12.65 -8.36 11.80
CA HIS A 106 12.47 -9.80 12.00
C HIS A 106 13.79 -10.58 11.87
N ALA A 107 14.94 -9.92 12.08
CA ALA A 107 16.26 -10.54 11.89
C ALA A 107 16.36 -11.88 12.66
N PRO A 108 16.83 -12.96 12.01
CA PRO A 108 16.81 -14.29 12.61
C PRO A 108 17.84 -14.45 13.74
N ALA A 109 18.85 -13.59 13.75
CA ALA A 109 19.94 -13.59 14.72
C ALA A 109 20.36 -12.15 15.10
N PRO A 110 20.90 -11.94 16.31
CA PRO A 110 21.30 -10.61 16.78
C PRO A 110 22.59 -10.09 16.11
N SER A 111 23.38 -10.96 15.47
CA SER A 111 24.62 -10.59 14.77
C SER A 111 24.80 -11.39 13.48
N LEU A 112 25.62 -10.87 12.57
CA LEU A 112 25.95 -11.54 11.31
C LEU A 112 26.68 -12.89 11.52
N SER A 113 27.51 -12.99 12.56
CA SER A 113 28.22 -14.24 12.89
C SER A 113 27.28 -15.31 13.46
N ALA A 114 26.25 -14.89 14.20
CA ALA A 114 25.23 -15.79 14.74
C ALA A 114 24.24 -16.28 13.67
N LEU A 115 24.17 -15.61 12.51
CA LEU A 115 23.26 -15.96 11.41
C LEU A 115 23.51 -17.39 10.88
N ALA A 116 24.77 -17.82 10.86
CA ALA A 116 25.15 -19.18 10.44
C ALA A 116 24.63 -20.28 11.38
N HIS A 117 24.23 -19.92 12.60
CA HIS A 117 23.73 -20.82 13.63
C HIS A 117 22.24 -20.60 13.91
N ALA A 118 21.56 -19.79 13.09
CA ALA A 118 20.13 -19.55 13.23
C ALA A 118 19.35 -20.84 12.91
N SER A 119 18.49 -21.22 13.85
CA SER A 119 17.59 -22.37 13.71
C SER A 119 16.56 -22.15 12.61
N GLU A 120 16.00 -23.25 12.11
CA GLU A 120 14.90 -23.25 11.13
C GLU A 120 13.72 -22.37 11.59
N HIS A 121 13.35 -22.47 12.86
CA HIS A 121 12.27 -21.65 13.43
C HIS A 121 12.58 -20.14 13.40
N GLN A 122 13.84 -19.73 13.59
CA GLN A 122 14.24 -18.33 13.48
C GLN A 122 14.13 -17.83 12.03
N TRP A 123 14.45 -18.68 11.06
CA TRP A 123 14.26 -18.37 9.64
C TRP A 123 12.78 -18.26 9.27
N ASP A 124 11.92 -19.12 9.81
CA ASP A 124 10.47 -19.04 9.60
C ASP A 124 9.89 -17.71 10.13
N ILE A 125 10.34 -17.25 11.30
CA ILE A 125 9.99 -15.91 11.81
C ILE A 125 10.51 -14.82 10.87
N PHE A 126 11.75 -14.93 10.41
CA PHE A 126 12.33 -13.95 9.49
C PHE A 126 11.54 -13.88 8.17
N PHE A 127 10.99 -14.98 7.66
CA PHE A 127 10.22 -14.96 6.40
C PHE A 127 8.77 -14.50 6.55
N ARG A 128 8.28 -14.24 7.77
CA ARG A 128 6.94 -13.69 7.98
C ARG A 128 6.81 -12.32 7.32
N VAL A 129 5.70 -12.12 6.63
CA VAL A 129 5.44 -10.86 5.92
C VAL A 129 4.72 -9.88 6.84
N ASP A 130 5.46 -8.87 7.28
CA ASP A 130 4.96 -7.69 7.96
C ASP A 130 4.43 -6.64 6.97
N ILE A 131 3.82 -5.58 7.51
CA ILE A 131 3.21 -4.52 6.71
C ILE A 131 4.23 -3.72 5.88
N LEU A 132 5.48 -3.55 6.34
CA LEU A 132 6.51 -2.81 5.59
C LEU A 132 6.96 -3.60 4.37
N ARG A 133 7.23 -4.90 4.53
CA ARG A 133 7.58 -5.79 3.41
C ARG A 133 6.43 -5.92 2.42
N SER A 134 5.20 -6.12 2.92
CA SER A 134 3.99 -6.20 2.09
C SER A 134 3.77 -4.91 1.30
N MET A 135 3.87 -3.75 1.97
CA MET A 135 3.73 -2.44 1.32
C MET A 135 4.84 -2.19 0.29
N ALA A 136 6.09 -2.57 0.58
CA ALA A 136 7.19 -2.42 -0.36
C ALA A 136 6.93 -3.21 -1.65
N VAL A 137 6.45 -4.45 -1.54
CA VAL A 137 6.05 -5.27 -2.69
C VAL A 137 4.86 -4.67 -3.42
N ALA A 138 3.79 -4.28 -2.72
CA ALA A 138 2.61 -3.68 -3.34
C ALA A 138 2.93 -2.36 -4.08
N LEU A 139 3.78 -1.51 -3.51
CA LEU A 139 4.25 -0.29 -4.18
C LEU A 139 5.20 -0.59 -5.34
N LEU A 140 5.98 -1.67 -5.30
CA LEU A 140 6.77 -2.13 -6.44
C LEU A 140 5.87 -2.57 -7.59
N LEU A 141 4.78 -3.30 -7.30
CA LEU A 141 3.76 -3.63 -8.30
C LEU A 141 3.13 -2.38 -8.91
N LEU A 142 2.79 -1.39 -8.07
CA LEU A 142 2.26 -0.10 -8.54
C LEU A 142 3.29 0.67 -9.39
N LEU A 143 4.57 0.63 -9.00
CA LEU A 143 5.67 1.20 -9.79
C LEU A 143 5.77 0.53 -11.16
N MET A 144 5.72 -0.80 -11.23
CA MET A 144 5.72 -1.54 -12.49
C MET A 144 4.52 -1.17 -13.36
N MET A 145 3.32 -1.06 -12.79
CA MET A 145 2.13 -0.59 -13.51
C MET A 145 2.39 0.78 -14.19
N PHE A 146 3.02 1.71 -13.48
CA PHE A 146 3.37 3.03 -14.02
C PHE A 146 4.38 3.02 -15.16
N LEU A 147 5.16 1.95 -15.34
CA LEU A 147 6.05 1.80 -16.50
C LEU A 147 5.25 1.53 -17.79
N PHE A 148 4.06 0.93 -17.67
CA PHE A 148 3.22 0.53 -18.80
C PHE A 148 2.05 1.49 -19.05
N THR A 149 1.63 2.27 -18.06
CA THR A 149 0.54 3.26 -18.19
C THR A 149 1.07 4.66 -18.51
N ARG A 150 0.39 5.39 -19.40
CA ARG A 150 0.74 6.77 -19.78
C ARG A 150 -0.38 7.78 -19.56
N THR A 151 -1.63 7.34 -19.53
CA THR A 151 -2.81 8.22 -19.39
C THR A 151 -3.58 7.93 -18.10
N LEU A 152 -4.35 8.91 -17.61
CA LEU A 152 -5.21 8.71 -16.45
C LEU A 152 -6.25 7.61 -16.66
N THR A 153 -6.73 7.43 -17.89
CA THR A 153 -7.65 6.32 -18.22
C THR A 153 -6.94 4.98 -18.12
N GLN A 154 -5.71 4.85 -18.62
CA GLN A 154 -4.92 3.62 -18.46
C GLN A 154 -4.66 3.33 -16.99
N ILE A 155 -4.21 4.31 -16.21
CA ILE A 155 -4.00 4.16 -14.76
C ILE A 155 -5.28 3.70 -14.07
N LEU A 156 -6.42 4.34 -14.35
CA LEU A 156 -7.71 3.97 -13.77
C LEU A 156 -8.06 2.51 -14.08
N VAL A 157 -8.07 2.13 -15.35
CA VAL A 157 -8.46 0.79 -15.78
C VAL A 157 -7.50 -0.27 -15.20
N THR A 158 -6.19 -0.08 -15.34
CA THR A 158 -5.22 -1.08 -14.84
C THR A 158 -5.25 -1.17 -13.33
N ALA A 159 -5.36 -0.05 -12.61
CA ALA A 159 -5.45 -0.06 -11.15
C ALA A 159 -6.76 -0.70 -10.67
N SER A 160 -7.89 -0.43 -11.33
CA SER A 160 -9.17 -1.08 -11.01
C SER A 160 -9.12 -2.59 -11.25
N LEU A 161 -8.51 -3.04 -12.36
CA LEU A 161 -8.34 -4.47 -12.65
C LEU A 161 -7.43 -5.14 -11.63
N LEU A 162 -6.31 -4.51 -11.25
CA LEU A 162 -5.41 -5.05 -10.22
C LEU A 162 -6.08 -5.04 -8.85
N ALA A 163 -6.83 -4.00 -8.50
CA ALA A 163 -7.59 -3.94 -7.25
C ALA A 163 -8.59 -5.11 -7.17
N LEU A 164 -9.34 -5.34 -8.24
CA LEU A 164 -10.26 -6.48 -8.35
C LEU A 164 -9.51 -7.80 -8.28
N PHE A 165 -8.42 -7.96 -9.02
CA PHE A 165 -7.60 -9.18 -9.05
C PHE A 165 -7.10 -9.56 -7.66
N PHE A 166 -6.50 -8.63 -6.91
CA PHE A 166 -6.00 -8.92 -5.57
C PHE A 166 -7.13 -9.14 -4.55
N SER A 167 -8.27 -8.47 -4.70
CA SER A 167 -9.37 -8.57 -3.74
C SER A 167 -10.18 -9.85 -3.94
N VAL A 168 -10.54 -10.15 -5.20
CA VAL A 168 -11.32 -11.34 -5.58
C VAL A 168 -10.44 -12.59 -5.59
N GLY A 169 -9.16 -12.46 -5.91
CA GLY A 169 -8.19 -13.56 -5.89
C GLY A 169 -7.88 -14.09 -4.48
N ALA A 170 -8.09 -13.29 -3.44
CA ALA A 170 -7.73 -13.63 -2.07
C ALA A 170 -8.26 -14.98 -1.57
N PRO A 171 -9.58 -15.29 -1.64
CA PRO A 171 -10.08 -16.60 -1.22
C PRO A 171 -9.42 -17.76 -1.98
N PHE A 172 -9.24 -17.62 -3.29
CA PHE A 172 -8.64 -18.67 -4.13
C PHE A 172 -7.15 -18.91 -3.83
N VAL A 173 -6.42 -17.86 -3.49
CA VAL A 173 -4.98 -17.96 -3.18
C VAL A 173 -4.76 -18.49 -1.77
N HIS A 174 -5.57 -18.07 -0.79
CA HIS A 174 -5.42 -18.51 0.60
C HIS A 174 -5.75 -20.00 0.80
N GLU A 175 -6.66 -20.56 0.01
CA GLU A 175 -7.05 -21.98 0.07
C GLU A 175 -6.21 -22.87 -0.85
N ALA A 176 -5.29 -22.29 -1.62
CA ALA A 176 -4.55 -23.03 -2.62
C ALA A 176 -3.42 -23.89 -2.04
N SER A 177 -3.42 -25.18 -2.41
CA SER A 177 -2.38 -26.12 -2.00
C SER A 177 -0.99 -25.79 -2.55
N TRP A 178 -0.90 -25.19 -3.74
CA TRP A 178 0.37 -24.85 -4.39
C TRP A 178 1.22 -23.84 -3.60
N VAL A 179 0.64 -23.12 -2.63
CA VAL A 179 1.40 -22.21 -1.76
C VAL A 179 2.42 -22.98 -0.90
N GLN A 180 2.13 -24.24 -0.56
CA GLN A 180 3.04 -25.09 0.21
C GLN A 180 4.27 -25.51 -0.61
N ASP A 181 4.13 -25.59 -1.94
CA ASP A 181 5.22 -25.94 -2.86
C ASP A 181 6.16 -24.75 -3.13
N LEU A 182 5.77 -23.54 -2.75
CA LEU A 182 6.63 -22.37 -2.91
C LEU A 182 7.85 -22.42 -1.97
N PRO A 183 8.97 -21.81 -2.40
CA PRO A 183 10.09 -21.52 -1.51
C PRO A 183 9.63 -20.78 -0.25
N ARG A 184 10.22 -21.10 0.90
CA ARG A 184 9.84 -20.55 2.22
C ARG A 184 9.75 -19.02 2.25
N TRP A 185 10.70 -18.36 1.58
CA TRP A 185 10.77 -16.90 1.50
C TRP A 185 9.62 -16.25 0.70
N LEU A 186 8.85 -17.02 -0.07
CA LEU A 186 7.68 -16.54 -0.81
C LEU A 186 6.35 -16.85 -0.13
N ARG A 187 6.25 -17.94 0.63
CA ARG A 187 4.93 -18.44 1.09
C ARG A 187 4.14 -17.40 1.90
N GLY A 188 4.83 -16.67 2.78
CA GLY A 188 4.22 -15.63 3.61
C GLY A 188 3.59 -14.47 2.83
N TYR A 189 3.94 -14.30 1.55
CA TYR A 189 3.28 -13.31 0.69
C TYR A 189 1.94 -13.80 0.14
N PHE A 190 1.66 -15.10 0.15
CA PHE A 190 0.47 -15.68 -0.47
C PHE A 190 -0.44 -16.42 0.51
N SER A 191 0.03 -16.78 1.71
CA SER A 191 -0.78 -17.50 2.69
C SER A 191 -0.72 -16.89 4.09
N LEU A 192 -1.86 -16.96 4.77
CA LEU A 192 -2.01 -16.68 6.21
C LEU A 192 -1.53 -17.86 7.07
N ALA A 193 -1.38 -19.06 6.50
CA ALA A 193 -1.05 -20.29 7.23
C ALA A 193 0.36 -20.25 7.84
N ASP A 194 1.30 -19.49 7.25
CA ASP A 194 2.67 -19.34 7.76
C ASP A 194 2.80 -18.23 8.85
N ASN A 195 1.70 -17.89 9.54
CA ASN A 195 1.65 -16.80 10.53
C ASN A 195 2.07 -15.43 9.96
N SER A 196 1.88 -15.21 8.66
CA SER A 196 2.09 -13.90 8.04
C SER A 196 0.88 -13.01 8.25
N PHE A 197 1.12 -11.76 8.64
CA PHE A 197 0.06 -10.82 8.99
C PHE A 197 -0.53 -10.10 7.77
N PHE A 198 0.29 -9.91 6.72
CA PHE A 198 -0.07 -9.06 5.57
C PHE A 198 0.32 -9.68 4.22
N PRO A 199 -0.27 -10.81 3.81
CA PRO A 199 -0.07 -11.35 2.46
C PRO A 199 -0.45 -10.31 1.38
N ILE A 200 0.05 -10.45 0.15
CA ILE A 200 -0.24 -9.48 -0.92
C ILE A 200 -1.71 -9.53 -1.36
N PHE A 201 -2.39 -10.66 -1.13
CA PHE A 201 -3.83 -10.81 -1.25
C PHE A 201 -4.46 -10.74 0.14
N PRO A 202 -5.52 -9.96 0.39
CA PRO A 202 -6.09 -8.92 -0.47
C PRO A 202 -5.35 -7.58 -0.38
N PHE A 203 -4.30 -7.44 0.43
CA PHE A 203 -3.80 -6.14 0.86
C PHE A 203 -3.33 -5.21 -0.28
N SER A 204 -2.72 -5.77 -1.33
CA SER A 204 -2.37 -4.99 -2.54
C SER A 204 -3.60 -4.40 -3.23
N GLY A 205 -4.76 -5.06 -3.11
CA GLY A 205 -6.03 -4.60 -3.63
C GLY A 205 -6.44 -3.23 -3.08
N TYR A 206 -6.26 -2.98 -1.78
CA TYR A 206 -6.55 -1.67 -1.18
C TYR A 206 -5.65 -0.57 -1.74
N LEU A 207 -4.37 -0.87 -1.94
CA LEU A 207 -3.42 0.05 -2.54
C LEU A 207 -3.79 0.41 -3.97
N PHE A 208 -4.16 -0.59 -4.79
CA PHE A 208 -4.62 -0.35 -6.16
C PHE A 208 -5.98 0.34 -6.21
N ALA A 209 -6.89 0.08 -5.27
CA ALA A 209 -8.14 0.82 -5.15
C ALA A 209 -7.88 2.31 -4.87
N GLY A 210 -6.92 2.63 -4.00
CA GLY A 210 -6.45 4.00 -3.78
C GLY A 210 -5.87 4.64 -5.04
N ALA A 211 -5.09 3.89 -5.81
CA ALA A 211 -4.55 4.35 -7.09
C ALA A 211 -5.65 4.65 -8.12
N ALA A 212 -6.66 3.78 -8.22
CA ALA A 212 -7.83 3.98 -9.09
C ALA A 212 -8.63 5.23 -8.67
N ALA A 213 -8.92 5.38 -7.37
CA ALA A 213 -9.62 6.54 -6.83
C ALA A 213 -8.86 7.85 -7.12
N SER A 214 -7.53 7.83 -7.05
CA SER A 214 -6.72 8.98 -7.42
C SER A 214 -6.82 9.33 -8.91
N ALA A 215 -6.86 8.33 -9.80
CA ALA A 215 -7.04 8.56 -11.22
C ALA A 215 -8.42 9.19 -11.52
N VAL A 216 -9.49 8.74 -10.85
CA VAL A 216 -10.83 9.37 -10.94
C VAL A 216 -10.75 10.83 -10.48
N TYR A 217 -10.15 11.07 -9.32
CA TYR A 217 -10.00 12.42 -8.77
C TYR A 217 -9.27 13.37 -9.72
N LEU A 218 -8.14 12.93 -10.31
CA LEU A 218 -7.37 13.74 -11.24
C LEU A 218 -8.12 14.02 -12.56
N LYS A 219 -8.92 13.07 -13.05
CA LYS A 219 -9.78 13.27 -14.22
C LYS A 219 -10.85 14.33 -13.93
N TRP A 220 -11.57 14.17 -12.82
CA TRP A 220 -12.58 15.13 -12.37
C TRP A 220 -12.00 16.53 -12.18
N GLN A 221 -10.82 16.64 -11.57
CA GLN A 221 -10.12 17.92 -11.39
C GLN A 221 -9.76 18.59 -12.73
N LYS A 222 -9.33 17.80 -13.72
CA LYS A 222 -8.99 18.31 -15.07
C LYS A 222 -10.23 18.83 -15.80
N GLU A 223 -11.34 18.09 -15.74
CA GLU A 223 -12.63 18.50 -16.33
C GLU A 223 -13.18 19.76 -15.66
N TRP A 224 -13.17 19.83 -14.33
CA TRP A 224 -13.60 21.01 -13.59
C TRP A 224 -12.78 22.26 -13.97
N SER A 225 -11.46 22.13 -14.07
CA SER A 225 -10.59 23.23 -14.47
C SER A 225 -10.85 23.69 -15.91
N TYR A 226 -11.17 22.76 -16.82
CA TYR A 226 -11.53 23.10 -18.20
C TYR A 226 -12.85 23.87 -18.26
N ASN A 227 -13.88 23.39 -17.57
CA ASN A 227 -15.20 24.04 -17.53
C ASN A 227 -15.14 25.44 -16.91
N LYS A 228 -14.30 25.65 -15.89
CA LYS A 228 -14.10 26.98 -15.30
C LYS A 228 -13.45 27.96 -16.31
N LEU A 229 -12.47 27.49 -17.08
CA LEU A 229 -11.83 28.30 -18.11
C LEU A 229 -12.80 28.61 -19.24
N SER A 230 -13.62 27.66 -19.70
CA SER A 230 -14.62 27.91 -20.74
C SER A 230 -15.71 28.89 -20.28
N VAL A 231 -16.12 28.87 -19.02
CA VAL A 231 -17.04 29.88 -18.46
C VAL A 231 -16.39 31.25 -18.32
N THR A 232 -15.09 31.31 -18.01
CA THR A 232 -14.36 32.59 -17.81
C THR A 232 -14.00 33.26 -19.13
N TYR A 233 -13.75 32.49 -20.19
CA TYR A 233 -13.33 32.98 -21.51
C TYR A 233 -14.40 32.79 -22.61
N GLY A 234 -15.62 32.41 -22.23
CA GLY A 234 -16.70 32.03 -23.14
C GLY A 234 -18.07 32.53 -22.69
N THR A 235 -18.21 33.85 -22.60
CA THR A 235 -19.39 34.61 -23.04
C THR A 235 -18.90 35.77 -23.90
N VAL A 236 -18.61 35.49 -25.17
CA VAL A 236 -18.63 36.44 -26.29
C VAL A 236 -19.26 35.72 -27.46
#